data_AF-A0A7T5RP27-F1
#
_entry.id   AF-A0A7T5RP27-F1
#
_cell.length_a   1.000
_cell.length_b   1.000
_cell.length_c   1.000
_cell.angle_alpha   90.00
_cell.angle_beta   90.00
_cell.angle_gamma   90.00
#
_symmetry.space_group_name_H-M   'P 1'
#
loop_
_entity.id
_entity.type
_entity.pdbx_description
1 polymer ?
#
loop_
_entity_poly.entity_id
_entity_poly.type
_entity_poly.pdbx_seq_one_letter_code
_entity_poly.pdbx_strand_id
1 'polypeptide(L)'
;MFQIFGTITQPSPLAKFGSLESGGAGNFLNLIFKILVVGAGIYAVINIILAGYSFLSAGDDPKAIAGAWNKILQTLIGLAVVVGCFVLAAIFGILIYGDAGAILAPKIPTL
;
A
#
# COMPACT_ATOMS: atom_id res chain seq x y z
N MET A 1 35.46 25.92 16.18
CA MET A 1 35.36 24.81 17.15
C MET A 1 35.38 23.51 16.35
N PHE A 2 36.27 22.59 16.69
CA PHE A 2 36.59 21.38 15.92
C PHE A 2 35.40 20.42 15.86
N GLN A 3 34.93 20.08 14.64
CA GLN A 3 33.98 18.99 14.42
C GLN A 3 34.75 17.66 14.50
N ILE A 4 34.80 17.06 15.69
CA ILE A 4 35.45 15.76 15.97
C ILE A 4 34.69 14.57 15.34
N PHE A 5 33.47 14.80 14.86
CA PHE A 5 32.67 13.82 14.12
C PHE A 5 32.37 14.38 12.73
N GLY A 6 32.80 13.68 11.68
CA GLY A 6 32.44 14.00 10.31
C GLY A 6 30.94 13.78 10.08
N THR A 7 30.34 14.58 9.20
CA THR A 7 28.97 14.31 8.72
C THR A 7 28.97 12.97 8.01
N ILE A 8 28.29 11.97 8.58
CA ILE A 8 28.02 10.70 7.90
C ILE A 8 27.08 11.03 6.74
N THR A 9 27.64 11.35 5.58
CA THR A 9 26.88 11.49 4.34
C THR A 9 26.26 10.14 4.05
N GLN A 10 24.93 10.11 4.07
CA GLN A 10 24.14 8.94 3.76
C GLN A 10 24.51 8.45 2.34
N PRO A 11 24.86 7.15 2.17
CA PRO A 11 25.24 6.63 0.87
C PRO A 11 24.08 6.80 -0.12
N SER A 12 24.40 7.08 -1.38
CA SER A 12 23.47 7.49 -2.44
C SER A 12 22.18 6.67 -2.59
N PRO A 13 22.14 5.34 -2.33
CA PRO A 13 20.90 4.58 -2.33
C PRO A 13 19.93 4.94 -1.20
N LEU A 14 20.46 5.35 -0.04
CA LEU A 14 19.68 5.68 1.15
C LEU A 14 19.25 7.16 1.17
N ALA A 15 19.86 8.02 0.36
CA ALA A 15 19.44 9.42 0.19
C ALA A 15 17.95 9.58 -0.21
N LYS A 16 17.34 8.54 -0.79
CA LYS A 16 15.90 8.51 -1.13
C LYS A 16 14.98 8.45 0.09
N PHE A 17 15.49 8.02 1.25
CA PHE A 17 14.74 7.99 2.50
C PHE A 17 15.00 9.25 3.33
N GLY A 18 16.20 9.83 3.27
CA GLY A 18 16.60 10.99 4.08
C GLY A 18 17.16 10.57 5.45
N SER A 19 17.52 11.55 6.28
CA SER A 19 17.97 11.30 7.65
C SER A 19 16.79 10.89 8.55
N LEU A 20 17.07 10.22 9.67
CA LEU A 20 16.02 9.84 10.63
C LEU A 20 15.29 11.10 11.17
N GLU A 21 16.02 12.21 11.27
CA GLU A 21 15.51 13.53 11.68
C GLU A 21 14.61 14.19 10.63
N SER A 22 14.78 13.87 9.34
CA SER A 22 13.98 14.42 8.23
C SER A 22 12.76 13.57 7.86
N GLY A 23 12.37 12.59 8.69
CA GLY A 23 11.23 11.72 8.41
C GLY A 23 11.55 10.49 7.54
N GLY A 24 12.81 10.02 7.52
CA GLY A 24 13.18 8.85 6.73
C GLY A 24 12.47 7.54 7.11
N ALA A 25 12.02 7.43 8.36
CA ALA A 25 11.13 6.34 8.78
C ALA A 25 9.77 6.38 8.05
N GLY A 26 9.22 7.58 7.82
CA GLY A 26 7.97 7.76 7.07
C GLY A 26 8.11 7.39 5.60
N ASN A 27 9.23 7.77 4.97
CA ASN A 27 9.52 7.40 3.58
C ASN A 27 9.72 5.89 3.41
N PHE A 28 10.35 5.23 4.38
CA PHE A 28 10.52 3.78 4.39
C PHE A 28 9.18 3.06 4.52
N LEU A 29 8.34 3.52 5.45
CA LEU A 29 7.00 2.96 5.62
C LEU A 29 6.12 3.18 4.38
N ASN A 30 6.23 4.35 3.73
CA ASN A 30 5.53 4.64 2.47
C ASN A 30 5.94 3.67 1.35
N LEU A 31 7.22 3.30 1.26
CA LEU A 31 7.69 2.29 0.31
C LEU A 31 7.07 0.91 0.60
N ILE A 32 7.01 0.49 1.86
CA ILE A 32 6.37 -0.78 2.25
C ILE A 32 4.90 -0.78 1.84
N PHE A 33 4.17 0.30 2.12
CA PHE A 33 2.77 0.42 1.70
C PHE A 33 2.61 0.36 0.18
N LYS A 34 3.46 1.06 -0.58
CA LYS A 34 3.43 0.99 -2.05
C LYS A 34 3.65 -0.43 -2.56
N ILE A 35 4.63 -1.16 -2.01
CA ILE A 35 4.90 -2.55 -2.41
C ILE A 35 3.72 -3.46 -2.08
N LEU A 36 3.15 -3.33 -0.88
CA LEU A 36 1.98 -4.12 -0.46
C LEU A 36 0.77 -3.90 -1.39
N VAL A 37 0.54 -2.65 -1.80
CA VAL A 37 -0.63 -2.29 -2.61
C VAL A 37 -0.46 -2.76 -4.05
N VAL A 38 0.73 -2.61 -4.61
CA VAL A 38 1.06 -3.19 -5.92
C VAL A 38 0.94 -4.71 -5.88
N GLY A 39 1.45 -5.36 -4.82
CA GLY A 39 1.32 -6.80 -4.62
C GLY A 39 -0.14 -7.26 -4.53
N ALA A 40 -0.97 -6.54 -3.77
CA ALA A 40 -2.40 -6.79 -3.65
C ALA A 40 -3.13 -6.64 -5.00
N GLY A 41 -2.78 -5.62 -5.78
CA GLY A 41 -3.33 -5.41 -7.13
C GLY A 41 -2.99 -6.57 -8.08
N ILE A 42 -1.73 -7.01 -8.10
CA ILE A 42 -1.30 -8.15 -8.91
C ILE A 42 -2.03 -9.43 -8.49
N TYR A 43 -2.13 -9.67 -7.19
CA TYR A 43 -2.85 -10.84 -6.64
C TYR A 43 -4.34 -10.82 -7.01
N ALA A 44 -4.98 -9.64 -6.98
CA ALA A 44 -6.37 -9.49 -7.36
C ALA A 44 -6.61 -9.83 -8.83
N VAL A 45 -5.74 -9.36 -9.73
CA VAL A 45 -5.83 -9.69 -11.17
C VAL A 45 -5.71 -11.20 -11.40
N ILE A 46 -4.72 -11.85 -10.78
CA ILE A 46 -4.53 -13.30 -10.93
C ILE A 46 -5.76 -14.06 -10.40
N ASN A 47 -6.30 -13.67 -9.24
CA ASN A 47 -7.48 -14.34 -8.70
C ASN A 47 -8.74 -14.16 -9.55
N ILE A 48 -8.95 -12.97 -10.13
CA ILE A 48 -10.06 -12.72 -11.04
C ILE A 48 -9.93 -13.61 -12.29
N ILE A 49 -8.73 -13.75 -12.85
CA ILE A 49 -8.50 -14.62 -14.02
C ILE A 49 -8.77 -16.08 -13.67
N LEU A 50 -8.23 -16.57 -12.55
CA LEU A 50 -8.45 -17.96 -12.12
C LEU A 50 -9.92 -18.24 -11.79
N ALA A 51 -10.62 -17.28 -11.17
CA ALA A 51 -12.03 -17.42 -10.87
C ALA A 51 -12.90 -17.35 -12.13
N GLY A 52 -12.54 -16.50 -13.11
CA GLY A 52 -13.18 -16.46 -14.42
C GLY A 52 -13.00 -17.76 -15.20
N TYR A 53 -11.81 -18.37 -15.17
CA TYR A 53 -11.57 -19.68 -15.76
C TYR A 53 -12.39 -20.78 -15.04
N SER A 54 -12.44 -20.75 -13.72
CA SER A 54 -13.26 -21.67 -12.93
C SER A 54 -14.76 -21.52 -13.21
N PHE A 55 -15.22 -20.30 -13.50
CA PHE A 55 -16.61 -20.03 -13.89
C PHE A 55 -16.93 -20.57 -15.28
N LEU A 56 -16.04 -20.36 -16.26
CA LEU A 56 -16.18 -20.88 -17.63
C LEU A 56 -16.12 -22.42 -17.67
N SER A 57 -15.28 -23.02 -16.83
CA SER A 57 -15.12 -24.48 -16.74
C SER A 57 -16.24 -25.17 -15.95
N ALA A 58 -17.07 -24.44 -15.20
CA ALA A 58 -18.11 -25.00 -14.34
C ALA A 58 -19.32 -25.55 -15.11
N GLY A 59 -19.52 -25.14 -16.37
CA GLY A 59 -20.60 -25.63 -17.23
C GLY A 59 -21.97 -25.48 -16.56
N ASP A 60 -22.61 -26.62 -16.29
CA ASP A 60 -23.96 -26.73 -15.70
C ASP A 60 -23.96 -27.07 -14.19
N ASP A 61 -22.79 -27.20 -13.54
CA ASP A 61 -22.73 -27.56 -12.12
C ASP A 61 -22.92 -26.31 -11.22
N PRO A 62 -24.08 -26.16 -10.54
CA PRO A 62 -24.38 -24.93 -9.80
C PRO A 62 -23.44 -24.71 -8.61
N LYS A 63 -22.86 -25.79 -8.06
CA LYS A 63 -21.90 -25.67 -6.93
C LYS A 63 -20.57 -25.09 -7.41
N ALA A 64 -20.10 -25.48 -8.58
CA ALA A 64 -18.87 -24.96 -9.15
C ALA A 64 -19.01 -23.47 -9.52
N ILE A 65 -20.17 -23.08 -10.06
CA ILE A 65 -20.51 -21.67 -10.35
C ILE A 65 -20.55 -20.84 -9.06
N ALA A 66 -21.22 -21.33 -8.02
CA ALA A 66 -21.29 -20.64 -6.73
C ALA A 66 -19.89 -20.46 -6.09
N GLY A 67 -19.04 -21.48 -6.21
CA GLY A 67 -17.64 -21.42 -5.74
C GLY A 67 -16.82 -20.36 -6.49
N ALA A 68 -16.95 -20.30 -7.82
CA ALA A 68 -16.29 -19.28 -8.63
C ALA A 68 -16.78 -17.87 -8.28
N TRP A 69 -18.08 -17.68 -8.07
CA TRP A 69 -18.64 -16.40 -7.67
C TRP A 69 -18.13 -15.97 -6.28
N ASN A 70 -18.08 -16.89 -5.32
CA ASN A 70 -17.55 -16.57 -3.99
C ASN A 70 -16.07 -16.10 -4.08
N LYS A 71 -15.28 -16.67 -4.99
CA LYS A 71 -13.88 -16.30 -5.21
C LYS A 71 -13.72 -14.92 -5.83
N ILE A 72 -14.56 -14.56 -6.80
CA ILE A 72 -14.58 -13.21 -7.38
C ILE A 72 -15.01 -12.19 -6.31
N LEU A 73 -16.07 -12.48 -5.54
CA LEU A 73 -16.55 -11.60 -4.48
C LEU A 73 -15.49 -11.39 -3.39
N GLN A 74 -14.81 -12.44 -2.93
CA GLN A 74 -13.71 -12.32 -1.97
C GLN A 74 -12.59 -11.44 -2.51
N THR A 75 -12.27 -11.56 -3.80
CA THR A 75 -11.23 -10.73 -4.43
C THR A 75 -11.65 -9.27 -4.51
N LEU A 76 -12.92 -9.00 -4.84
CA LEU A 76 -13.52 -7.66 -4.85
C LEU A 76 -13.56 -7.04 -3.45
N ILE A 77 -13.95 -7.80 -2.43
CA ILE A 77 -13.91 -7.38 -1.04
C ILE A 77 -12.47 -7.07 -0.63
N GLY A 78 -11.51 -7.93 -0.96
CA GLY A 78 -10.10 -7.71 -0.65
C GLY A 78 -9.57 -6.42 -1.26
N LEU A 79 -9.91 -6.15 -2.52
CA LEU A 79 -9.53 -4.91 -3.20
C LEU A 79 -10.23 -3.68 -2.57
N ALA A 80 -11.52 -3.80 -2.25
CA ALA A 80 -12.28 -2.74 -1.60
C ALA A 80 -11.70 -2.39 -0.21
N VAL A 81 -11.24 -3.40 0.54
CA VAL A 81 -10.56 -3.20 1.83
C VAL A 81 -9.23 -2.48 1.64
N VAL A 82 -8.42 -2.84 0.64
CA VAL A 82 -7.16 -2.13 0.36
C VAL A 82 -7.42 -0.65 0.05
N VAL A 83 -8.41 -0.34 -0.79
CA VAL A 83 -8.83 1.03 -1.07
C VAL A 83 -9.37 1.71 0.19
N GLY A 84 -10.17 1.01 0.98
CA GLY A 84 -10.70 1.49 2.25
C GLY A 84 -9.61 1.85 3.27
N CYS A 85 -8.53 1.07 3.34
CA CYS A 85 -7.39 1.38 4.19
C CYS A 85 -6.74 2.72 3.83
N PHE A 86 -6.68 3.08 2.54
CA PHE A 86 -6.19 4.40 2.12
C PHE A 86 -7.12 5.53 2.53
N VAL A 87 -8.42 5.33 2.41
CA VAL A 87 -9.43 6.31 2.85
C VAL A 87 -9.34 6.51 4.36
N LEU A 88 -9.25 5.43 5.13
CA LEU A 88 -9.07 5.49 6.58
C LEU A 88 -7.74 6.17 6.93
N ALA A 89 -6.64 5.81 6.25
CA ALA A 89 -5.35 6.45 6.47
C ALA A 89 -5.38 7.96 6.18
N ALA A 90 -6.11 8.40 5.15
CA ALA A 90 -6.30 9.81 4.85
C ALA A 90 -7.14 10.51 5.95
N ILE A 91 -8.20 9.89 6.45
CA ILE A 91 -9.02 10.41 7.55
C ILE A 91 -8.18 10.56 8.83
N PHE A 92 -7.39 9.55 9.18
CA PHE A 92 -6.48 9.63 10.32
C PHE A 92 -5.36 10.65 10.10
N GLY A 93 -4.87 10.80 8.86
CA GLY A 93 -3.90 11.85 8.49
C GLY A 93 -4.46 13.26 8.73
N ILE A 94 -5.69 13.52 8.31
CA ILE A 94 -6.37 14.80 8.58
C ILE A 94 -6.56 15.02 10.08
N LEU A 95 -6.99 14.00 10.82
CA LEU A 95 -7.31 14.14 12.24
C LEU A 95 -6.07 14.37 13.12
N ILE A 96 -4.96 13.70 12.81
CA ILE A 96 -3.74 13.73 13.63
C ILE A 96 -2.77 14.83 13.16
N TYR A 97 -2.66 15.05 11.86
CA TYR A 97 -1.68 15.96 11.26
C TYR A 97 -2.29 17.19 10.59
N GLY A 98 -3.63 17.29 10.48
CA GLY A 98 -4.29 18.40 9.79
C GLY A 98 -4.14 18.37 8.26
N ASP A 99 -3.49 17.34 7.71
CA ASP A 99 -3.18 17.21 6.29
C ASP A 99 -3.49 15.78 5.80
N ALA A 100 -4.35 15.69 4.79
CA ALA A 100 -4.78 14.41 4.20
C ALA A 100 -3.66 13.62 3.52
N GLY A 101 -2.57 14.31 3.18
CA GLY A 101 -1.37 13.77 2.59
C GLY A 101 -0.29 13.40 3.61
N ALA A 102 -0.41 13.72 4.90
CA ALA A 102 0.67 13.48 5.87
C ALA A 102 1.14 12.01 5.92
N ILE A 103 0.22 11.05 5.73
CA ILE A 103 0.53 9.61 5.70
C ILE A 103 0.87 9.10 4.29
N LEU A 104 0.36 9.76 3.25
CA LEU A 104 0.49 9.35 1.84
C LEU A 104 1.69 10.02 1.12
N ALA A 105 2.09 11.20 1.58
CA ALA A 105 3.18 12.06 1.14
C ALA A 105 3.61 12.99 2.31
N PRO A 106 4.37 12.47 3.30
CA PRO A 106 4.81 13.28 4.44
C PRO A 106 5.64 14.47 3.95
N LYS A 107 5.08 15.68 4.08
CA LYS A 107 5.81 16.95 3.95
C LYS A 107 5.72 17.68 5.26
N ILE A 108 6.89 18.02 5.80
CA ILE A 108 6.99 18.79 7.04
C ILE A 108 6.61 20.24 6.72
N PRO A 109 5.74 20.90 7.52
CA PRO A 109 5.56 22.34 7.43
C PRO A 109 6.89 23.02 7.77
N THR A 110 7.38 23.84 6.86
CA THR A 110 8.49 24.76 7.15
C THR A 110 7.96 25.83 8.11
N LEU A 111 8.48 25.84 9.34
CA LEU A 111 8.46 27.03 10.19
C LEU A 111 9.43 28.08 9.64
#